data_AF-A0A919P107-F1
#
_entry.id   AF-A0A919P107-F1
#
_cell.length_a   1.000
_cell.length_b   1.000
_cell.length_c   1.000
_cell.angle_alpha   90.00
_cell.angle_beta   90.00
_cell.angle_gamma   90.00
#
_symmetry.space_group_name_H-M   'P 1'
#
loop_
_entity.id
_entity.type
_entity.pdbx_description
1 polymer ?
#
loop_
_entity_poly.entity_id
_entity_poly.type
_entity_poly.pdbx_seq_one_letter_code
_entity_poly.pdbx_strand_id
1 'polypeptide(L)'
;MTSVVVEGPWVDRRRPARVEALEPVVGRHAAAGPSPEVVALVDQPGAVQARPDRVCDGPGEHPARHALVPPADDLAEAEPQPLVRELEAVVARMAHYGPLLALQSDLRALLGAWAAALVRLHRTPVTPATPVADVPWVLTEPLPDWLDTLPAETGPIWAVRAHPGVLRALRRTRADWTAAQWTHGDPTGDEVVVTRRHGITRATLLGAAHHEDAEQEPPCGQPRSGTGDPRWDVATALDWVAIALGPALDPVWRLDPVALFLDEYLALGGNAVPTPTMAVARTVATAIEWSAQLALAGPEGPEVQAWLTGLWTRPLELAGRR
;
A
#
# COMPACT_ATOMS: atom_id res chain seq x y z
N MET A 1 -40.81 -42.01 -4.74
CA MET A 1 -39.55 -41.95 -3.99
C MET A 1 -39.12 -40.50 -3.96
N THR A 2 -39.33 -39.89 -2.81
CA THR A 2 -39.06 -38.49 -2.50
C THR A 2 -37.58 -38.36 -2.15
N SER A 3 -36.86 -37.45 -2.80
CA SER A 3 -35.57 -36.96 -2.30
C SER A 3 -35.70 -35.46 -2.14
N VAL A 4 -35.47 -35.04 -0.91
CA VAL A 4 -35.72 -33.71 -0.35
C VAL A 4 -34.59 -32.78 -0.77
N VAL A 5 -34.95 -31.65 -1.37
CA VAL A 5 -34.09 -30.49 -1.52
C VAL A 5 -33.98 -29.85 -0.14
N VAL A 6 -32.80 -29.87 0.46
CA VAL A 6 -32.48 -29.03 1.62
C VAL A 6 -31.86 -27.75 1.06
N GLU A 7 -32.71 -26.75 0.84
CA GLU A 7 -32.29 -25.36 0.67
C GLU A 7 -31.77 -24.85 2.02
N GLY A 8 -30.46 -24.72 2.14
CA GLY A 8 -29.79 -24.02 3.24
C GLY A 8 -29.67 -22.52 2.92
N PRO A 9 -29.92 -21.62 3.89
CA PRO A 9 -30.08 -20.20 3.60
C PRO A 9 -28.77 -19.43 3.88
N TRP A 10 -28.43 -18.48 3.00
CA TRP A 10 -27.44 -17.40 3.18
C TRP A 10 -25.98 -17.78 3.46
N VAL A 11 -25.19 -17.98 2.40
CA VAL A 11 -23.87 -17.35 2.30
C VAL A 11 -23.76 -16.74 0.91
N ASP A 12 -23.68 -15.42 0.92
CA ASP A 12 -23.58 -14.54 -0.22
C ASP A 12 -22.35 -14.92 -1.06
N ARG A 13 -22.56 -15.37 -2.30
CA ARG A 13 -21.49 -15.53 -3.31
C ARG A 13 -21.05 -14.17 -3.85
N ARG A 14 -20.78 -13.20 -2.97
CA ARG A 14 -20.50 -11.81 -3.33
C ARG A 14 -19.00 -11.59 -3.53
N ARG A 15 -18.68 -11.48 -4.83
CA ARG A 15 -17.62 -10.69 -5.49
C ARG A 15 -16.16 -11.11 -5.20
N PRO A 16 -15.36 -11.39 -6.24
CA PRO A 16 -13.90 -11.42 -6.07
C PRO A 16 -13.45 -10.05 -5.53
N ALA A 17 -12.49 -10.06 -4.61
CA ALA A 17 -11.90 -8.87 -3.99
C ALA A 17 -11.69 -7.77 -5.05
N ARG A 18 -12.57 -6.78 -5.01
CA ARG A 18 -12.45 -5.58 -5.83
C ARG A 18 -11.40 -4.75 -5.11
N VAL A 19 -10.26 -4.50 -5.75
CA VAL A 19 -9.35 -3.47 -5.26
C VAL A 19 -10.11 -2.17 -5.42
N GLU A 20 -10.63 -1.65 -4.30
CA GLU A 20 -11.32 -0.37 -4.31
C GLU A 20 -10.23 0.70 -4.25
N ALA A 21 -9.90 1.27 -5.42
CA ALA A 21 -9.23 2.56 -5.42
C ALA A 21 -10.10 3.51 -4.59
N LEU A 22 -9.51 4.18 -3.59
CA LEU A 22 -10.21 5.20 -2.81
C LEU A 22 -10.87 6.14 -3.82
N GLU A 23 -12.19 6.32 -3.74
CA GLU A 23 -12.92 7.13 -4.72
C GLU A 23 -12.21 8.50 -4.86
N PRO A 24 -11.69 8.84 -6.05
CA PRO A 24 -11.05 10.13 -6.23
C PRO A 24 -12.06 11.21 -5.89
N VAL A 25 -11.65 12.19 -5.07
CA VAL A 25 -12.52 13.32 -4.74
C VAL A 25 -12.93 13.98 -6.05
N VAL A 26 -14.24 13.95 -6.31
CA VAL A 26 -14.89 14.44 -7.53
C VAL A 26 -14.37 15.83 -7.87
N GLY A 27 -13.78 15.95 -9.06
CA GLY A 27 -13.36 17.22 -9.64
C GLY A 27 -11.91 17.59 -9.36
N ARG A 28 -11.05 17.26 -10.34
CA ARG A 28 -9.61 17.55 -10.43
C ARG A 28 -8.77 16.61 -9.57
N HIS A 29 -8.25 15.56 -10.19
CA HIS A 29 -6.83 15.38 -10.46
C HIS A 29 -6.63 13.92 -10.90
N ALA A 30 -6.32 13.74 -12.17
CA ALA A 30 -5.78 12.48 -12.66
C ALA A 30 -4.52 12.14 -11.85
N ALA A 31 -4.09 10.87 -11.88
CA ALA A 31 -2.75 10.43 -11.46
C ALA A 31 -1.58 11.15 -12.21
N ALA A 32 -1.86 12.23 -12.94
CA ALA A 32 -0.98 13.14 -13.65
C ALA A 32 -0.49 14.34 -12.81
N GLY A 33 -0.78 14.38 -11.50
CA GLY A 33 -0.03 15.25 -10.59
C GLY A 33 1.43 14.79 -10.52
N PRO A 34 2.41 15.68 -10.29
CA PRO A 34 3.79 15.26 -10.09
C PRO A 34 3.81 14.18 -9.01
N SER A 35 4.33 13.01 -9.37
CA SER A 35 4.45 11.86 -8.48
C SER A 35 5.00 12.34 -7.13
N PRO A 36 4.33 12.06 -5.98
CA PRO A 36 4.80 12.49 -4.67
C PRO A 36 6.28 12.14 -4.58
N GLU A 37 7.05 13.15 -4.21
CA GLU A 37 8.49 13.17 -4.30
C GLU A 37 9.06 12.01 -3.47
N VAL A 38 9.33 10.87 -4.11
CA VAL A 38 10.07 9.76 -3.51
C VAL A 38 11.52 10.20 -3.30
N VAL A 39 11.73 11.14 -2.37
CA VAL A 39 13.01 11.79 -2.05
C VAL A 39 13.87 10.92 -1.12
N ALA A 40 13.35 9.76 -0.67
CA ALA A 40 14.01 8.93 0.34
C ALA A 40 14.38 7.50 -0.12
N LEU A 41 14.50 7.24 -1.43
CA LEU A 41 15.16 6.01 -1.89
C LEU A 41 16.67 6.23 -1.85
N VAL A 42 17.27 5.93 -0.70
CA VAL A 42 18.69 6.16 -0.42
C VAL A 42 19.58 5.25 -1.29
N ASP A 43 20.53 5.84 -2.00
CA ASP A 43 21.66 5.13 -2.60
C ASP A 43 22.70 4.77 -1.51
N GLN A 44 22.60 3.54 -0.97
CA GLN A 44 23.58 2.84 -0.11
C GLN A 44 23.90 3.41 1.29
N PRO A 45 24.32 2.56 2.27
CA PRO A 45 24.38 2.93 3.68
C PRO A 45 25.74 3.56 4.04
N GLY A 46 25.73 4.85 4.36
CA GLY A 46 26.85 5.56 4.95
C GLY A 46 26.49 6.11 6.34
N ALA A 47 27.04 5.46 7.37
CA ALA A 47 27.29 5.93 8.74
C ALA A 47 26.28 6.88 9.42
N VAL A 48 25.60 6.32 10.43
CA VAL A 48 24.95 7.01 11.55
C VAL A 48 25.90 8.02 12.20
N GLN A 49 25.45 9.26 12.40
CA GLN A 49 26.02 10.13 13.43
C GLN A 49 24.94 10.86 14.21
N ALA A 50 25.18 10.89 15.52
CA ALA A 50 24.23 11.18 16.57
C ALA A 50 23.85 12.66 16.69
N ARG A 51 22.69 12.85 17.32
CA ARG A 51 22.14 14.07 17.91
C ARG A 51 23.15 14.83 18.80
N PRO A 52 22.90 16.14 19.03
CA PRO A 52 22.65 16.55 20.41
C PRO A 52 21.47 17.52 20.59
N ASP A 53 21.24 17.87 21.85
CA ASP A 53 20.01 18.24 22.54
C ASP A 53 19.47 19.68 22.43
N ARG A 54 18.17 19.77 22.78
CA ARG A 54 17.36 20.80 23.50
C ARG A 54 17.80 22.28 23.55
N VAL A 55 16.79 23.17 23.37
CA VAL A 55 16.48 24.30 24.28
C VAL A 55 14.96 24.53 24.36
N CYS A 56 14.46 24.88 25.55
CA CYS A 56 13.07 25.19 25.92
C CYS A 56 12.72 26.70 25.85
N ASP A 57 11.40 26.97 25.89
CA ASP A 57 10.68 28.12 26.45
C ASP A 57 10.21 29.30 25.58
N GLY A 58 8.90 29.58 25.71
CA GLY A 58 8.22 30.82 25.34
C GLY A 58 6.70 30.67 25.19
N PRO A 59 5.85 31.28 26.06
CA PRO A 59 4.40 31.14 26.03
C PRO A 59 3.77 32.16 25.07
N GLY A 60 2.84 31.71 24.21
CA GLY A 60 2.16 32.57 23.25
C GLY A 60 0.73 32.09 22.98
N GLU A 61 -0.21 32.76 23.64
CA GLU A 61 -1.61 33.03 23.28
C GLU A 61 -2.30 32.08 22.28
N HIS A 62 -3.29 31.33 22.78
CA HIS A 62 -4.21 30.51 21.99
C HIS A 62 -5.29 31.36 21.30
N PRO A 63 -5.36 31.44 19.96
CA PRO A 63 -6.60 31.78 19.29
C PRO A 63 -7.52 30.55 19.27
N ALA A 64 -8.80 30.82 19.53
CA ALA A 64 -9.94 29.92 19.65
C ALA A 64 -9.78 28.52 19.02
N ARG A 65 -9.73 27.50 19.90
CA ARG A 65 -9.99 26.11 19.53
C ARG A 65 -11.45 26.02 19.05
N HIS A 66 -11.65 25.81 17.76
CA HIS A 66 -12.86 25.13 17.31
C HIS A 66 -12.79 23.71 17.89
N ALA A 67 -13.39 23.53 19.06
CA ALA A 67 -13.64 22.21 19.61
C ALA A 67 -14.59 21.51 18.65
N LEU A 68 -14.04 20.65 17.79
CA LEU A 68 -14.79 19.51 17.28
C LEU A 68 -15.29 18.80 18.53
N VAL A 69 -16.62 18.69 18.65
CA VAL A 69 -17.29 17.96 19.72
C VAL A 69 -16.55 16.62 19.87
N PRO A 70 -15.88 16.34 21.00
CA PRO A 70 -15.39 15.00 21.23
C PRO A 70 -16.65 14.12 21.23
N PRO A 71 -16.73 13.05 20.43
CA PRO A 71 -17.82 12.10 20.61
C PRO A 71 -17.75 11.66 22.07
N ALA A 72 -18.82 11.96 22.80
CA ALA A 72 -18.97 11.59 24.19
C ALA A 72 -18.83 10.07 24.33
N ASP A 73 -18.24 9.68 25.45
CA ASP A 73 -18.03 8.31 25.92
C ASP A 73 -19.05 7.29 25.39
N ASP A 74 -18.54 6.34 24.60
CA ASP A 74 -18.71 4.93 24.91
C ASP A 74 -17.44 4.20 24.45
N LEU A 75 -16.67 3.70 25.41
CA LEU A 75 -15.49 2.84 25.22
C LEU A 75 -15.90 1.44 24.73
N ALA A 76 -16.79 1.38 23.74
CA ALA A 76 -17.01 0.17 22.98
C ALA A 76 -15.75 -0.09 22.14
N GLU A 77 -15.26 -1.33 22.14
CA GLU A 77 -14.23 -1.74 21.18
C GLU A 77 -14.79 -1.48 19.79
N ALA A 78 -14.14 -0.59 19.03
CA ALA A 78 -14.50 -0.39 17.64
C ALA A 78 -14.24 -1.70 16.90
N GLU A 79 -15.25 -2.21 16.19
CA GLU A 79 -15.11 -3.41 15.37
C GLU A 79 -13.92 -3.27 14.42
N PRO A 80 -13.15 -4.33 14.16
CA PRO A 80 -12.06 -4.30 13.19
C PRO A 80 -12.56 -3.83 11.81
N GLN A 81 -11.88 -2.84 11.22
CA GLN A 81 -12.24 -2.26 9.92
C GLN A 81 -11.10 -2.41 8.92
N PRO A 82 -11.38 -2.60 7.62
CA PRO A 82 -10.35 -2.53 6.59
C PRO A 82 -9.63 -1.17 6.61
N LEU A 83 -8.30 -1.16 6.51
CA LEU A 83 -7.48 0.06 6.49
C LEU A 83 -7.93 1.02 5.38
N VAL A 84 -8.27 0.48 4.21
CA VAL A 84 -8.77 1.26 3.05
C VAL A 84 -9.96 2.13 3.46
N ARG A 85 -10.94 1.56 4.19
CA ARG A 85 -12.13 2.29 4.64
C ARG A 85 -11.80 3.39 5.63
N GLU A 86 -10.88 3.13 6.55
CA GLU A 86 -10.41 4.13 7.52
C GLU A 86 -9.67 5.29 6.82
N LEU A 87 -8.85 4.98 5.81
CA LEU A 87 -8.16 6.00 5.00
C LEU A 87 -9.15 6.81 4.17
N GLU A 88 -10.11 6.16 3.50
CA GLU A 88 -11.24 6.78 2.79
C GLU A 88 -11.96 7.79 3.70
N ALA A 89 -12.33 7.38 4.91
CA ALA A 89 -13.02 8.22 5.87
C ALA A 89 -12.17 9.42 6.34
N VAL A 90 -10.86 9.24 6.50
CA VAL A 90 -9.95 10.36 6.83
C VAL A 90 -9.85 11.33 5.65
N VAL A 91 -9.64 10.83 4.43
CA VAL A 91 -9.52 11.65 3.23
C VAL A 91 -10.80 12.42 2.95
N ALA A 92 -11.97 11.77 3.04
CA ALA A 92 -13.26 12.43 2.85
C ALA A 92 -13.47 13.56 3.87
N ARG A 93 -13.09 13.34 5.14
CA ARG A 93 -13.12 14.39 6.17
C ARG A 93 -12.13 15.51 5.88
N MET A 94 -10.93 15.23 5.37
CA MET A 94 -9.98 16.26 4.96
C MET A 94 -10.48 17.07 3.76
N ALA A 95 -11.13 16.43 2.80
CA ALA A 95 -11.74 17.11 1.65
C ALA A 95 -12.85 18.07 2.09
N HIS A 96 -13.63 17.69 3.11
CA HIS A 96 -14.73 18.51 3.60
C HIS A 96 -14.29 19.62 4.59
N TYR A 97 -13.35 19.34 5.51
CA TYR A 97 -12.95 20.26 6.59
C TYR A 97 -11.57 20.90 6.40
N GLY A 98 -10.81 20.49 5.37
CA GLY A 98 -9.40 20.82 5.21
C GLY A 98 -8.47 19.90 6.02
N PRO A 99 -7.14 20.06 5.87
CA PRO A 99 -6.14 19.19 6.49
C PRO A 99 -5.91 19.58 7.95
N LEU A 100 -6.93 19.46 8.79
CA LEU A 100 -6.82 19.76 10.22
C LEU A 100 -5.75 18.88 10.89
N LEU A 101 -5.03 19.41 11.89
CA LEU A 101 -3.98 18.68 12.61
C LEU A 101 -4.46 17.34 13.17
N ALA A 102 -5.71 17.27 13.65
CA ALA A 102 -6.31 16.04 14.13
C ALA A 102 -6.46 14.98 13.02
N LEU A 103 -6.88 15.38 11.82
CA LEU A 103 -7.00 14.48 10.67
C LEU A 103 -5.62 14.05 10.14
N GLN A 104 -4.64 14.95 10.15
CA GLN A 104 -3.25 14.59 9.82
C GLN A 104 -2.69 13.57 10.82
N SER A 105 -3.00 13.73 12.11
CA SER A 105 -2.65 12.78 13.16
C SER A 105 -3.35 11.43 12.97
N ASP A 106 -4.62 11.42 12.58
CA ASP A 106 -5.37 10.20 12.24
C ASP A 106 -4.71 9.46 11.06
N LEU A 107 -4.39 10.19 9.99
CA LEU A 107 -3.70 9.64 8.82
C LEU A 107 -2.36 9.01 9.20
N ARG A 108 -1.56 9.74 9.99
CA ARG A 108 -0.27 9.27 10.50
C ARG A 108 -0.43 8.03 11.38
N ALA A 109 -1.43 7.98 12.24
CA ALA A 109 -1.69 6.83 13.10
C ALA A 109 -2.06 5.58 12.28
N LEU A 110 -2.84 5.72 11.22
CA LEU A 110 -3.20 4.62 10.32
C LEU A 110 -1.97 4.09 9.55
N LEU A 111 -1.21 4.99 8.92
CA LEU A 111 0.01 4.61 8.19
C LEU A 111 1.08 4.02 9.12
N GLY A 112 1.24 4.58 10.32
CA GLY A 112 2.14 4.06 11.35
C GLY A 112 1.72 2.69 11.88
N ALA A 113 0.41 2.44 12.04
CA ALA A 113 -0.09 1.14 12.45
C ALA A 113 0.20 0.05 11.40
N TRP A 114 0.02 0.36 10.11
CA TRP A 114 0.37 -0.54 9.01
C TRP A 114 1.89 -0.79 8.94
N ALA A 115 2.71 0.27 9.01
CA ALA A 115 4.16 0.14 9.08
C ALA A 115 4.60 -0.74 10.27
N ALA A 116 3.97 -0.57 11.44
CA ALA A 116 4.22 -1.42 12.61
C ALA A 116 3.84 -2.88 12.37
N ALA A 117 2.78 -3.16 11.61
CA ALA A 117 2.41 -4.52 11.26
C ALA A 117 3.48 -5.20 10.38
N LEU A 118 4.00 -4.49 9.37
CA LEU A 118 5.13 -4.99 8.56
C LEU A 118 6.39 -5.21 9.38
N VAL A 119 6.77 -4.25 10.24
CA VAL A 119 7.96 -4.40 11.10
C VAL A 119 7.83 -5.62 12.02
N ARG A 120 6.64 -5.85 12.59
CA ARG A 120 6.40 -7.05 13.41
C ARG A 120 6.54 -8.33 12.57
N LEU A 121 5.94 -8.37 11.39
CA LEU A 121 6.05 -9.52 10.49
C LEU A 121 7.52 -9.82 10.13
N HIS A 122 8.27 -8.81 9.70
CA HIS A 122 9.66 -8.94 9.25
C HIS A 122 10.63 -9.33 10.38
N ARG A 123 10.24 -9.09 11.64
CA ARG A 123 10.98 -9.50 12.85
C ARG A 123 10.58 -10.88 13.36
N THR A 124 9.53 -11.49 12.81
CA THR A 124 9.17 -12.87 13.15
C THR A 124 10.35 -13.78 12.83
N PRO A 125 10.81 -14.63 13.77
CA PRO A 125 11.89 -15.57 13.51
C PRO A 125 11.56 -16.53 12.36
N VAL A 126 12.47 -16.64 11.40
CA VAL A 126 12.41 -17.67 10.35
C VAL A 126 12.92 -18.99 10.94
N THR A 127 12.18 -20.07 10.71
CA THR A 127 12.54 -21.42 11.14
C THR A 127 12.74 -22.32 9.92
N PRO A 128 13.36 -23.51 10.06
CA PRO A 128 13.43 -24.47 8.95
C PRO A 128 12.07 -24.95 8.42
N ALA A 129 10.99 -24.76 9.19
CA ALA A 129 9.62 -25.09 8.78
C ALA A 129 8.89 -23.92 8.10
N THR A 130 9.49 -22.73 8.07
CA THR A 130 8.89 -21.57 7.41
C THR A 130 8.82 -21.83 5.90
N PRO A 131 7.64 -21.72 5.26
CA PRO A 131 7.52 -21.89 3.81
C PRO A 131 8.34 -20.83 3.08
N VAL A 132 8.74 -21.10 1.84
CA VAL A 132 9.40 -20.10 0.99
C VAL A 132 8.32 -19.34 0.23
N ALA A 133 8.35 -18.01 0.30
CA ALA A 133 7.44 -17.18 -0.48
C ALA A 133 7.83 -17.23 -1.96
N ASP A 134 6.84 -17.30 -2.85
CA ASP A 134 7.07 -17.23 -4.28
C ASP A 134 7.76 -15.91 -4.67
N VAL A 135 8.70 -15.99 -5.62
CA VAL A 135 9.26 -14.80 -6.23
C VAL A 135 8.15 -14.15 -7.08
N PRO A 136 7.94 -12.82 -6.99
CA PRO A 136 6.91 -12.13 -7.76
C PRO A 136 7.02 -12.43 -9.26
N TRP A 137 5.88 -12.73 -9.89
CA TRP A 137 5.80 -13.14 -11.30
C TRP A 137 6.50 -12.15 -12.24
N VAL A 138 6.43 -10.84 -11.94
CA VAL A 138 7.05 -9.77 -12.75
C VAL A 138 8.58 -9.88 -12.82
N LEU A 139 9.19 -10.58 -11.88
CA LEU A 139 10.63 -10.84 -11.82
C LEU A 139 10.99 -12.16 -12.48
N THR A 140 10.05 -13.11 -12.58
CA THR A 140 10.30 -14.47 -13.09
C THR A 140 9.89 -14.65 -14.54
N GLU A 141 8.85 -13.96 -14.98
CA GLU A 141 8.17 -14.14 -16.27
C GLU A 141 8.34 -12.92 -17.19
N PRO A 142 8.22 -13.10 -18.53
CA PRO A 142 8.12 -11.96 -19.44
C PRO A 142 6.83 -11.17 -19.19
N LEU A 143 6.84 -9.88 -19.52
CA LEU A 143 5.63 -9.06 -19.46
C LEU A 143 4.58 -9.62 -20.43
N PRO A 144 3.30 -9.74 -20.04
CA PRO A 144 2.30 -10.44 -20.83
C PRO A 144 2.05 -9.84 -22.23
N ASP A 145 1.84 -10.69 -23.23
CA ASP A 145 1.59 -10.26 -24.62
C ASP A 145 0.21 -9.62 -24.82
N TRP A 146 -0.77 -9.92 -23.95
CA TRP A 146 -2.10 -9.31 -24.03
C TRP A 146 -2.05 -7.79 -23.81
N LEU A 147 -0.96 -7.26 -23.22
CA LEU A 147 -0.73 -5.83 -23.11
C LEU A 147 -0.73 -5.10 -24.46
N ASP A 148 -0.40 -5.80 -25.56
CA ASP A 148 -0.43 -5.23 -26.92
C ASP A 148 -1.84 -5.06 -27.47
N THR A 149 -2.83 -5.66 -26.81
CA THR A 149 -4.25 -5.55 -27.18
C THR A 149 -4.95 -4.41 -26.47
N LEU A 150 -4.30 -3.77 -25.49
CA LEU A 150 -4.86 -2.66 -24.74
C LEU A 150 -4.94 -1.39 -25.62
N PRO A 151 -5.99 -0.58 -25.49
CA PRO A 151 -6.11 0.69 -26.20
C PRO A 151 -4.92 1.63 -25.91
N ALA A 152 -4.50 2.43 -26.89
CA ALA A 152 -3.36 3.34 -26.75
C ALA A 152 -3.58 4.38 -25.63
N GLU A 153 -4.82 4.81 -25.43
CA GLU A 153 -5.23 5.68 -24.32
C GLU A 153 -4.97 5.06 -22.93
N THR A 154 -4.69 3.77 -22.80
CA THR A 154 -4.35 3.11 -21.51
C THR A 154 -3.03 3.64 -20.93
N GLY A 155 -2.17 4.18 -21.79
CA GLY A 155 -0.92 4.81 -21.41
C GLY A 155 0.26 4.30 -22.24
N PRO A 156 1.49 4.71 -21.88
CA PRO A 156 2.69 4.42 -22.64
C PRO A 156 3.23 2.98 -22.42
N ILE A 157 2.36 1.97 -22.51
CA ILE A 157 2.68 0.55 -22.25
C ILE A 157 3.84 0.07 -23.11
N TRP A 158 3.78 0.32 -24.42
CA TRP A 158 4.84 -0.03 -25.36
C TRP A 158 6.18 0.60 -24.97
N ALA A 159 6.17 1.83 -24.46
CA ALA A 159 7.37 2.53 -24.04
C ALA A 159 7.94 1.89 -22.77
N VAL A 160 7.10 1.54 -21.79
CA VAL A 160 7.53 0.81 -20.58
C VAL A 160 8.18 -0.52 -20.92
N ARG A 161 7.57 -1.32 -21.82
CA ARG A 161 8.12 -2.61 -22.27
C ARG A 161 9.49 -2.44 -22.94
N ALA A 162 9.64 -1.39 -23.76
CA ALA A 162 10.87 -1.13 -24.50
C ALA A 162 11.94 -0.36 -23.69
N HIS A 163 11.58 0.22 -22.53
CA HIS A 163 12.46 1.14 -21.82
C HIS A 163 13.67 0.41 -21.18
N PRO A 164 14.92 0.71 -21.57
CA PRO A 164 16.10 -0.01 -21.09
C PRO A 164 16.31 0.15 -19.58
N GLY A 165 15.87 1.28 -19.01
CA GLY A 165 15.90 1.50 -17.56
C GLY A 165 14.94 0.59 -16.80
N VAL A 166 13.74 0.34 -17.33
CA VAL A 166 12.74 -0.57 -16.74
C VAL A 166 13.23 -2.01 -16.82
N LEU A 167 13.69 -2.44 -18.00
CA LEU A 167 14.26 -3.78 -18.20
C LEU A 167 15.50 -4.04 -17.33
N ARG A 168 16.32 -3.02 -17.08
CA ARG A 168 17.45 -3.11 -16.15
C ARG A 168 16.97 -3.20 -14.71
N ALA A 169 15.93 -2.47 -14.34
CA ALA A 169 15.35 -2.52 -13.00
C ALA A 169 14.80 -3.91 -12.68
N LEU A 170 13.97 -4.50 -13.55
CA LEU A 170 13.45 -5.86 -13.38
C LEU A 170 14.57 -6.89 -13.18
N ARG A 171 15.60 -6.86 -14.04
CA ARG A 171 16.74 -7.78 -13.95
C ARG A 171 17.54 -7.59 -12.66
N ARG A 172 17.80 -6.34 -12.25
CA ARG A 172 18.52 -6.05 -11.00
C ARG A 172 17.73 -6.49 -9.77
N THR A 173 16.45 -6.15 -9.71
CA THR A 173 15.57 -6.57 -8.60
C THR A 173 15.52 -8.09 -8.49
N ARG A 174 15.44 -8.82 -9.62
CA ARG A 174 15.53 -10.29 -9.61
C ARG A 174 16.89 -10.79 -9.08
N ALA A 175 17.99 -10.20 -9.54
CA ALA A 175 19.34 -10.61 -9.14
C ALA A 175 19.63 -10.33 -7.66
N ASP A 176 19.07 -9.25 -7.13
CA ASP A 176 19.27 -8.79 -5.75
C ASP A 176 18.23 -9.39 -4.77
N TRP A 177 17.31 -10.24 -5.24
CA TRP A 177 16.24 -10.82 -4.42
C TRP A 177 16.81 -11.71 -3.31
N THR A 178 16.38 -11.47 -2.06
CA THR A 178 16.84 -12.25 -0.91
C THR A 178 15.67 -12.81 -0.12
N ALA A 179 15.60 -14.13 0.08
CA ALA A 179 14.66 -14.77 1.00
C ALA A 179 15.24 -14.78 2.42
N ALA A 180 15.06 -13.69 3.17
CA ALA A 180 15.76 -13.46 4.44
C ALA A 180 14.85 -13.31 5.66
N GLN A 181 13.60 -12.89 5.46
CA GLN A 181 12.66 -12.58 6.54
C GLN A 181 11.28 -13.14 6.21
N TRP A 182 10.43 -13.28 7.23
CA TRP A 182 9.02 -13.49 6.99
C TRP A 182 8.42 -12.31 6.24
N THR A 183 7.70 -12.60 5.16
CA THR A 183 7.02 -11.65 4.31
C THR A 183 5.59 -12.08 4.06
N HIS A 184 4.73 -11.09 3.80
CA HIS A 184 3.35 -11.25 3.41
C HIS A 184 3.26 -11.59 1.91
N GLY A 185 4.07 -10.93 1.09
CA GLY A 185 4.15 -11.10 -0.36
C GLY A 185 3.29 -10.12 -1.15
N ASP A 186 2.15 -9.70 -0.59
CA ASP A 186 1.28 -8.67 -1.20
C ASP A 186 0.50 -7.82 -0.17
N PRO A 187 1.18 -7.12 0.76
CA PRO A 187 0.48 -6.42 1.85
C PRO A 187 -0.09 -5.09 1.35
N THR A 188 -1.09 -5.12 0.47
CA THR A 188 -1.82 -3.94 0.00
C THR A 188 -2.71 -3.38 1.11
N GLY A 189 -3.24 -2.16 0.95
CA GLY A 189 -4.15 -1.58 1.95
C GLY A 189 -5.39 -2.45 2.21
N ASP A 190 -5.83 -3.24 1.23
CA ASP A 190 -6.96 -4.16 1.30
C ASP A 190 -6.68 -5.36 2.23
N GLU A 191 -5.41 -5.75 2.35
CA GLU A 191 -4.97 -6.87 3.20
C GLU A 191 -4.61 -6.41 4.62
N VAL A 192 -5.03 -5.20 5.02
CA VAL A 192 -4.78 -4.66 6.35
C VAL A 192 -6.09 -4.36 7.06
N VAL A 193 -6.24 -4.90 8.26
CA VAL A 193 -7.35 -4.60 9.16
C VAL A 193 -6.85 -3.77 10.33
N VAL A 194 -7.57 -2.70 10.64
CA VAL A 194 -7.28 -1.77 11.73
C VAL A 194 -8.26 -1.96 12.88
N THR A 195 -7.76 -1.87 14.09
CA THR A 195 -8.54 -1.76 15.32
C THR A 195 -8.14 -0.49 16.06
N ARG A 196 -9.12 0.21 16.62
CA ARG A 196 -8.90 1.39 17.46
C ARG A 196 -9.41 1.10 18.86
N ARG A 197 -8.52 1.12 19.85
CA ARG A 197 -8.87 0.89 21.25
C ARG A 197 -8.17 1.88 22.17
N HIS A 198 -8.94 2.59 22.99
CA HIS A 198 -8.44 3.62 23.93
C HIS A 198 -7.50 4.65 23.26
N GLY A 199 -7.85 5.11 22.05
CA GLY A 199 -7.04 6.06 21.28
C GLY A 199 -5.78 5.47 20.63
N ILE A 200 -5.57 4.15 20.72
CA ILE A 200 -4.45 3.44 20.09
C ILE A 200 -4.97 2.75 18.82
N THR A 201 -4.33 3.08 17.70
CA THR A 201 -4.56 2.42 16.40
C THR A 201 -3.59 1.24 16.25
N ARG A 202 -4.11 0.05 15.94
CA ARG A 202 -3.32 -1.15 15.63
C ARG A 202 -3.77 -1.72 14.31
N ALA A 203 -2.84 -2.24 13.53
CA ALA A 203 -3.14 -2.95 12.28
C ALA A 203 -2.66 -4.40 12.33
N THR A 204 -3.40 -5.27 11.66
CA THR A 204 -3.07 -6.69 11.43
C THR A 204 -3.09 -6.95 9.93
N LEU A 205 -2.10 -7.69 9.44
CA LEU A 205 -2.06 -8.15 8.06
C LEU A 205 -2.90 -9.42 7.95
N LEU A 206 -3.86 -9.43 7.03
CA LEU A 206 -4.58 -10.65 6.65
C LEU A 206 -3.60 -11.61 5.96
N GLY A 207 -3.94 -12.90 5.82
CA GLY A 207 -3.15 -13.85 5.02
C GLY A 207 -1.75 -14.25 5.54
N ALA A 208 -1.10 -13.46 6.40
CA ALA A 208 0.11 -13.85 7.11
C ALA A 208 -0.26 -14.92 8.13
N ALA A 209 0.01 -16.20 7.81
CA ALA A 209 -0.38 -17.36 8.61
C ALA A 209 -0.24 -17.12 10.13
N HIS A 210 -1.36 -17.10 10.83
CA HIS A 210 -1.37 -17.07 12.29
C HIS A 210 -0.83 -18.40 12.82
N HIS A 211 0.34 -18.36 13.45
CA HIS A 211 1.01 -19.54 14.00
C HIS A 211 0.31 -20.17 15.22
N GLU A 212 -0.82 -19.59 15.68
CA GLU A 212 -1.50 -20.03 16.91
C GLU A 212 -2.69 -20.97 16.67
N ASP A 213 -3.17 -21.13 15.43
CA ASP A 213 -4.21 -22.10 15.06
C ASP A 213 -3.66 -23.14 14.05
N ALA A 214 -2.74 -23.98 14.51
CA ALA A 214 -2.07 -25.00 13.69
C ALA A 214 -2.97 -26.21 13.29
N GLU A 215 -4.28 -26.16 13.55
CA GLU A 215 -5.23 -27.23 13.19
C GLU A 215 -6.29 -26.81 12.16
N GLN A 216 -6.25 -25.59 11.65
CA GLN A 216 -7.07 -25.18 10.51
C GLN A 216 -6.19 -25.12 9.27
N GLU A 217 -6.40 -26.09 8.36
CA GLU A 217 -5.85 -26.00 7.00
C GLU A 217 -6.16 -24.60 6.46
N PRO A 218 -5.15 -23.87 5.91
CA PRO A 218 -5.37 -22.52 5.44
C PRO A 218 -6.51 -22.55 4.42
N PRO A 219 -7.49 -21.61 4.50
CA PRO A 219 -8.58 -21.55 3.55
C PRO A 219 -8.00 -21.21 2.16
N CYS A 220 -7.64 -22.25 1.42
CA CYS A 220 -6.99 -22.22 0.10
C CYS A 220 -5.56 -21.61 0.16
N GLY A 221 -4.55 -22.37 -0.27
CA GLY A 221 -3.15 -21.94 -0.27
C GLY A 221 -2.94 -20.55 -0.88
N GLN A 222 -2.50 -19.60 -0.07
CA GLN A 222 -1.94 -18.34 -0.54
C GLN A 222 -0.42 -18.53 -0.69
N PRO A 223 0.11 -18.77 -1.90
CA PRO A 223 1.52 -19.12 -2.12
C PRO A 223 2.50 -17.95 -1.93
N ARG A 224 2.03 -16.81 -1.42
CA ARG A 224 2.75 -15.53 -1.41
C ARG A 224 3.44 -15.21 -0.08
N SER A 225 3.00 -15.80 1.03
CA SER A 225 3.59 -15.56 2.35
C SER A 225 4.60 -16.63 2.75
N GLY A 226 5.66 -16.23 3.45
CA GLY A 226 6.75 -17.14 3.83
C GLY A 226 8.08 -16.41 3.99
N THR A 227 9.18 -17.12 3.84
CA THR A 227 10.52 -16.52 3.77
C THR A 227 10.70 -15.88 2.40
N GLY A 228 10.80 -14.55 2.38
CA GLY A 228 10.91 -13.75 1.16
C GLY A 228 11.75 -12.50 1.35
N ASP A 229 11.68 -11.60 0.37
CA ASP A 229 12.37 -10.31 0.43
C ASP A 229 11.47 -9.25 1.08
N PRO A 230 11.78 -8.80 2.31
CA PRO A 230 10.95 -7.85 3.04
C PRO A 230 10.86 -6.49 2.35
N ARG A 231 11.81 -6.18 1.46
CA ARG A 231 11.77 -4.94 0.67
C ARG A 231 10.62 -4.97 -0.32
N TRP A 232 10.17 -6.15 -0.75
CA TRP A 232 9.01 -6.29 -1.64
C TRP A 232 7.70 -5.92 -0.96
N ASP A 233 7.54 -6.30 0.32
CA ASP A 233 6.38 -5.92 1.13
C ASP A 233 6.32 -4.40 1.32
N VAL A 234 7.45 -3.79 1.67
CA VAL A 234 7.53 -2.32 1.80
C VAL A 234 7.31 -1.64 0.45
N ALA A 235 7.85 -2.18 -0.65
CA ALA A 235 7.62 -1.65 -1.99
C ALA A 235 6.14 -1.71 -2.36
N THR A 236 5.46 -2.80 -2.02
CA THR A 236 4.01 -2.97 -2.23
C THR A 236 3.20 -1.94 -1.45
N ALA A 237 3.53 -1.75 -0.17
CA ALA A 237 2.86 -0.75 0.65
C ALA A 237 3.06 0.68 0.13
N LEU A 238 4.31 1.06 -0.18
CA LEU A 238 4.63 2.39 -0.71
C LEU A 238 3.99 2.63 -2.08
N ASP A 239 3.97 1.62 -2.96
CA ASP A 239 3.33 1.72 -4.27
C ASP A 239 1.81 1.86 -4.12
N TRP A 240 1.17 1.07 -3.26
CA TRP A 240 -0.26 1.23 -2.95
C TRP A 240 -0.58 2.62 -2.39
N VAL A 241 0.21 3.11 -1.43
CA VAL A 241 0.05 4.47 -0.88
C VAL A 241 0.18 5.51 -1.99
N ALA A 242 1.13 5.34 -2.92
CA ALA A 242 1.38 6.30 -3.96
C ALA A 242 0.32 6.31 -5.07
N ILE A 243 -0.32 5.18 -5.37
CA ILE A 243 -1.30 5.05 -6.46
C ILE A 243 -2.75 5.22 -6.00
N ALA A 244 -3.06 4.87 -4.74
CA ALA A 244 -4.41 4.88 -4.20
C ALA A 244 -4.63 6.07 -3.27
N LEU A 245 -3.73 6.30 -2.30
CA LEU A 245 -3.88 7.37 -1.33
C LEU A 245 -3.35 8.72 -1.84
N GLY A 246 -2.19 8.74 -2.51
CA GLY A 246 -1.57 9.96 -3.02
C GLY A 246 -2.52 10.81 -3.87
N PRO A 247 -3.15 10.26 -4.91
CA PRO A 247 -4.09 11.01 -5.76
C PRO A 247 -5.36 11.49 -5.04
N ALA A 248 -5.71 10.87 -3.91
CA ALA A 248 -6.88 11.25 -3.12
C ALA A 248 -6.62 12.46 -2.20
N LEU A 249 -5.35 12.85 -2.00
CA LEU A 249 -4.97 14.01 -1.21
C LEU A 249 -4.80 15.25 -2.10
N ASP A 250 -5.34 16.40 -1.66
CA ASP A 250 -5.13 17.66 -2.36
C ASP A 250 -3.65 18.08 -2.26
N PRO A 251 -2.94 18.30 -3.39
CA PRO A 251 -1.54 18.74 -3.39
C PRO A 251 -1.30 20.04 -2.60
N VAL A 252 -2.30 20.91 -2.47
CA VAL A 252 -2.22 22.15 -1.68
C VAL A 252 -1.99 21.86 -0.18
N TRP A 253 -2.40 20.68 0.31
CA TRP A 253 -2.17 20.27 1.70
C TRP A 253 -0.71 19.95 1.98
N ARG A 254 0.12 19.76 0.94
CA ARG A 254 1.56 19.44 1.05
C ARG A 254 1.83 18.22 1.94
N LEU A 255 0.94 17.23 1.88
CA LEU A 255 1.11 15.95 2.54
C LEU A 255 1.77 14.97 1.58
N ASP A 256 2.86 14.35 2.02
CA ASP A 256 3.48 13.22 1.33
C ASP A 256 3.21 11.93 2.14
N PRO A 257 2.18 11.15 1.76
CA PRO A 257 1.84 9.94 2.50
C PRO A 257 2.89 8.82 2.33
N VAL A 258 3.66 8.83 1.24
CA VAL A 258 4.74 7.85 0.99
C VAL A 258 5.88 8.13 1.97
N ALA A 259 6.30 9.39 2.08
CA ALA A 259 7.30 9.81 3.06
C ALA A 259 6.82 9.55 4.50
N LEU A 260 5.56 9.85 4.80
CA LEU A 260 4.98 9.61 6.12
C LEU A 260 5.04 8.12 6.52
N PHE A 261 4.64 7.23 5.61
CA PHE A 261 4.71 5.79 5.85
C PHE A 261 6.15 5.32 6.09
N LEU A 262 7.09 5.77 5.25
CA LEU A 262 8.49 5.37 5.35
C LEU A 262 9.14 5.88 6.64
N ASP A 263 8.84 7.11 7.06
CA ASP A 263 9.30 7.68 8.32
C ASP A 263 8.83 6.85 9.51
N GLU A 264 7.56 6.43 9.53
CA GLU A 264 7.02 5.57 10.58
C GLU A 264 7.67 4.17 10.57
N TYR A 265 7.84 3.58 9.38
CA TYR A 265 8.49 2.28 9.23
C TYR A 265 9.93 2.30 9.77
N LEU A 266 10.70 3.34 9.41
CA LEU A 266 12.07 3.53 9.88
C LEU A 266 12.13 3.84 11.39
N ALA A 267 11.23 4.67 11.91
CA ALA A 267 11.17 5.03 13.33
C ALA A 267 10.90 3.82 14.22
N LEU A 268 10.16 2.83 13.72
CA LEU A 268 9.91 1.55 14.39
C LEU A 268 11.08 0.56 14.28
N GLY A 269 12.15 0.96 13.59
CA GLY A 269 13.37 0.18 13.35
C GLY A 269 13.21 -0.85 12.22
N GLY A 270 12.28 -0.62 11.30
CA GLY A 270 12.27 -1.30 10.01
C GLY A 270 13.50 -0.90 9.19
N ASN A 271 14.07 -1.83 8.43
CA ASN A 271 15.28 -1.60 7.65
C ASN A 271 15.19 -2.15 6.22
N ALA A 272 14.05 -2.69 5.81
CA ALA A 272 13.80 -3.22 4.49
C ALA A 272 13.36 -2.12 3.49
N VAL A 273 14.15 -1.05 3.39
CA VAL A 273 13.85 0.04 2.44
C VAL A 273 14.00 -0.47 1.01
N PRO A 274 12.99 -0.31 0.13
CA PRO A 274 13.08 -0.71 -1.26
C PRO A 274 14.19 0.05 -1.98
N THR A 275 14.80 -0.59 -2.97
CA THR A 275 15.71 0.11 -3.89
C THR A 275 14.92 0.81 -5.00
N PRO A 276 15.49 1.81 -5.69
CA PRO A 276 14.85 2.41 -6.87
C PRO A 276 14.47 1.39 -7.94
N THR A 277 15.27 0.33 -8.14
CA THR A 277 14.93 -0.74 -9.08
C THR A 277 13.73 -1.57 -8.63
N MET A 278 13.59 -1.79 -7.32
CA MET A 278 12.46 -2.53 -6.76
C MET A 278 11.16 -1.72 -6.85
N ALA A 279 11.23 -0.41 -6.60
CA ALA A 279 10.09 0.49 -6.81
C ALA A 279 9.59 0.43 -8.27
N VAL A 280 10.49 0.54 -9.26
CA VAL A 280 10.13 0.38 -10.68
C VAL A 280 9.48 -0.98 -10.94
N ALA A 281 10.06 -2.07 -10.43
CA ALA A 281 9.54 -3.42 -10.63
C ALA A 281 8.13 -3.60 -10.05
N ARG A 282 7.89 -3.09 -8.82
CA ARG A 282 6.58 -3.17 -8.19
C ARG A 282 5.54 -2.33 -8.94
N THR A 283 5.86 -1.10 -9.32
CA THR A 283 4.94 -0.25 -10.10
C THR A 283 4.58 -0.88 -11.45
N VAL A 284 5.51 -1.59 -12.11
CA VAL A 284 5.18 -2.36 -13.33
C VAL A 284 4.21 -3.51 -13.03
N ALA A 285 4.44 -4.27 -11.95
CA ALA A 285 3.51 -5.33 -11.55
C ALA A 285 2.11 -4.77 -11.29
N THR A 286 2.04 -3.66 -10.53
CA THR A 286 0.80 -2.95 -10.22
C THR A 286 0.07 -2.49 -11.48
N ALA A 287 0.78 -1.85 -12.43
CA ALA A 287 0.18 -1.39 -13.67
C ALA A 287 -0.47 -2.54 -14.45
N ILE A 288 0.17 -3.71 -14.46
CA ILE A 288 -0.34 -4.89 -15.16
C ILE A 288 -1.51 -5.52 -14.40
N GLU A 289 -1.41 -5.66 -13.09
CA GLU A 289 -2.48 -6.19 -12.23
C GLU A 289 -3.77 -5.37 -12.38
N TRP A 290 -3.67 -4.04 -12.30
CA TRP A 290 -4.82 -3.16 -12.51
C TRP A 290 -5.35 -3.16 -13.94
N SER A 291 -4.47 -3.19 -14.94
CA SER A 291 -4.91 -3.29 -16.34
C SER A 291 -5.69 -4.59 -16.59
N ALA A 292 -5.26 -5.69 -15.98
CA ALA A 292 -5.96 -6.97 -16.09
C ALA A 292 -7.34 -6.93 -15.41
N GLN A 293 -7.44 -6.33 -14.22
CA GLN A 293 -8.71 -6.16 -13.52
C GLN A 293 -9.70 -5.30 -14.31
N LEU A 294 -9.24 -4.17 -14.86
CA LEU A 294 -10.08 -3.27 -15.65
C LEU A 294 -10.51 -3.89 -16.98
N ALA A 295 -9.63 -4.66 -17.64
CA ALA A 295 -10.00 -5.41 -18.85
C ALA A 295 -11.15 -6.41 -18.61
N LEU A 296 -11.28 -6.94 -17.40
CA LEU A 296 -12.38 -7.83 -17.01
C LEU A 296 -13.66 -7.08 -16.61
N ALA A 297 -13.54 -5.84 -16.13
CA ALA A 297 -14.66 -5.03 -15.64
C ALA A 297 -15.49 -4.38 -16.76
N GLY A 298 -14.90 -4.16 -17.93
CA GLY A 298 -15.56 -3.55 -19.10
C GLY A 298 -15.16 -2.08 -19.32
N PRO A 299 -15.88 -1.33 -20.18
CA PRO A 299 -15.51 0.04 -20.52
C PRO A 299 -15.68 0.99 -19.33
N GLU A 300 -14.63 1.75 -19.04
CA GLU A 300 -14.53 2.66 -17.90
C GLU A 300 -14.65 4.14 -18.30
N GLY A 301 -14.92 4.98 -17.31
CA GLY A 301 -15.00 6.44 -17.50
C GLY A 301 -13.64 7.10 -17.76
N PRO A 302 -13.63 8.37 -18.22
CA PRO A 302 -12.40 9.11 -18.53
C PRO A 302 -11.47 9.30 -17.32
N GLU A 303 -12.01 9.28 -16.10
CA GLU A 303 -11.22 9.42 -14.86
C GLU A 303 -10.35 8.19 -14.61
N VAL A 304 -10.93 6.99 -14.73
CA VAL A 304 -10.19 5.71 -14.63
C VAL A 304 -9.13 5.62 -15.73
N GLN A 305 -9.47 6.07 -16.94
CA GLN A 305 -8.52 6.10 -18.06
C GLN A 305 -7.32 7.02 -17.77
N ALA A 306 -7.56 8.20 -17.22
CA ALA A 306 -6.51 9.15 -16.86
C ALA A 306 -5.65 8.64 -15.70
N TRP A 307 -6.27 7.97 -14.72
CA TRP A 307 -5.57 7.30 -13.62
C TRP A 307 -4.65 6.18 -14.15
N LEU A 308 -5.17 5.32 -15.03
CA LEU A 308 -4.41 4.22 -15.63
C LEU A 308 -3.25 4.71 -16.50
N THR A 309 -3.46 5.80 -17.23
CA THR A 309 -2.39 6.48 -17.99
C THR A 309 -1.27 6.96 -17.06
N GLY A 310 -1.62 7.58 -15.93
CA GLY A 310 -0.65 8.01 -14.92
C GLY A 310 0.11 6.82 -14.31
N LEU A 311 -0.60 5.73 -14.02
CA LEU A 311 -0.02 4.49 -13.51
C LEU A 311 1.03 3.91 -14.48
N TRP A 312 0.74 3.87 -15.79
CA TRP A 312 1.70 3.43 -16.80
C TRP A 312 2.85 4.42 -17.08
N THR A 313 2.68 5.70 -16.74
CA THR A 313 3.75 6.71 -16.88
C THR A 313 4.79 6.60 -15.75
N ARG A 314 4.33 6.24 -14.54
CA ARG A 314 5.16 6.22 -13.31
C ARG A 314 6.42 5.35 -13.39
N PRO A 315 6.42 4.12 -13.97
CA PRO A 315 7.65 3.36 -14.16
C PRO A 315 8.73 4.08 -14.98
N LEU A 316 8.34 4.88 -15.96
CA LEU A 316 9.25 5.65 -16.81
C LEU A 316 9.89 6.79 -16.01
N GLU A 317 9.08 7.51 -15.22
CA GLU A 317 9.57 8.58 -14.34
C GLU A 317 10.56 8.03 -13.31
N LEU A 318 10.23 6.92 -12.65
CA LEU A 318 11.11 6.27 -11.69
C LEU A 318 12.40 5.75 -12.34
N ALA A 319 12.33 5.26 -13.59
CA ALA A 319 13.50 4.79 -14.32
C ALA A 319 14.39 5.95 -14.84
N GLY A 320 13.81 7.14 -15.06
CA GLY A 320 14.48 8.32 -15.60
C GLY A 320 15.18 9.20 -14.56
N ARG A 321 14.91 9.03 -13.26
CA ARG A 321 15.50 9.81 -12.15
C ARG A 321 16.96 9.40 -11.80
N ARG A 322 17.77 8.98 -12.77
CA ARG A 322 19.15 8.49 -12.55
C ARG A 322 20.21 9.37 -13.20
#